data_AF-A0A3D1ZBQ1-F1
#
_entry.id   AF-A0A3D1ZBQ1-F1
#
_cell.length_a   1.000
_cell.length_b   1.000
_cell.length_c   1.000
_cell.angle_alpha   90.00
_cell.angle_beta   90.00
_cell.angle_gamma   90.00
#
_symmetry.space_group_name_H-M   'P 1'
#
loop_
_entity.id
_entity.type
_entity.pdbx_description
1 polymer ?
#
loop_
_entity_poly.entity_id
_entity_poly.type
_entity_poly.pdbx_seq_one_letter_code
_entity_poly.pdbx_strand_id
1 'polypeptide(L)' 'TGFIVADLDKSVEFYLNVMGLKMVREVERNGGPISQVLDYLDTHIKAALLGLEGEEGHILEIIQYINPPSANRPTEE' A
#
# COMPACT_ATOMS: atom_id res chain seq x y z
N THR A 1 2.39 -1.69 -10.37
CA THR A 1 1.02 -1.12 -10.25
C THR A 1 0.73 -0.86 -8.80
N GLY A 2 0.08 0.26 -8.43
CA GLY A 2 -0.18 0.60 -7.03
C GLY A 2 -1.65 0.85 -6.73
N PHE A 3 -2.14 0.36 -5.59
CA PHE A 3 -3.47 0.63 -5.06
C PHE A 3 -3.39 1.28 -3.68
N ILE A 4 -4.21 2.31 -3.49
CA ILE A 4 -4.46 2.90 -2.17
C ILE A 4 -5.58 2.09 -1.51
N VAL A 5 -5.35 1.63 -0.29
CA VAL A 5 -6.34 0.85 0.48
C VAL A 5 -6.62 1.51 1.84
N ALA A 6 -7.79 1.21 2.40
CA ALA A 6 -8.16 1.70 3.73
C ALA A 6 -7.44 0.94 4.86
N ASP A 7 -7.11 -0.33 4.63
CA ASP A 7 -6.52 -1.25 5.62
C ASP A 7 -5.49 -2.14 4.90
N LEU A 8 -4.22 -1.97 5.25
CA LEU A 8 -3.13 -2.71 4.61
C LEU A 8 -3.20 -4.19 4.93
N ASP A 9 -3.42 -4.54 6.19
CA ASP A 9 -3.35 -5.93 6.67
C ASP A 9 -4.44 -6.77 6.02
N LYS A 10 -5.69 -6.27 5.98
CA LYS A 10 -6.80 -6.97 5.30
C LYS A 10 -6.53 -7.17 3.81
N SER A 11 -5.96 -6.15 3.16
CA SER A 11 -5.70 -6.20 1.72
C SER A 11 -4.57 -7.18 1.42
N VAL A 12 -3.49 -7.15 2.21
CA VAL A 12 -2.38 -8.10 2.10
C VAL A 12 -2.86 -9.52 2.32
N GLU A 13 -3.67 -9.78 3.35
CA GLU A 13 -4.24 -11.10 3.62
C GLU A 13 -4.98 -11.65 2.39
N PHE A 14 -5.82 -10.83 1.76
CA PHE A 14 -6.51 -11.22 0.53
C PHE A 14 -5.54 -11.57 -0.60
N TYR A 15 -4.56 -10.73 -0.87
CA TYR A 15 -3.62 -10.97 -1.97
C TYR A 15 -2.70 -12.17 -1.73
N LEU A 16 -2.32 -12.44 -0.48
CA LEU A 16 -1.51 -13.61 -0.13
C LEU A 16 -2.34 -14.90 -0.14
N ASN A 17 -3.50 -14.89 0.52
CA ASN A 17 -4.25 -16.13 0.80
C ASN A 17 -5.27 -16.48 -0.27
N VAL A 18 -5.87 -15.48 -0.95
CA VAL A 18 -6.87 -15.71 -2.00
C VAL A 18 -6.22 -15.70 -3.38
N MET A 19 -5.36 -14.72 -3.65
CA MET A 19 -4.72 -14.56 -4.97
C MET A 19 -3.38 -15.30 -5.10
N GLY A 20 -2.81 -15.79 -3.99
CA GLY A 20 -1.58 -16.59 -4.00
C GLY A 20 -0.30 -15.78 -4.27
N LEU A 21 -0.34 -14.45 -4.17
CA LEU A 21 0.86 -13.62 -4.25
C LEU A 21 1.77 -13.88 -3.05
N LYS A 22 3.03 -13.47 -3.17
CA LYS A 22 4.01 -13.53 -2.10
C LYS A 22 4.41 -12.12 -1.67
N MET A 23 4.71 -12.00 -0.38
CA MET A 23 5.31 -10.79 0.16
C MET A 23 6.74 -10.66 -0.36
N VAL A 24 7.00 -9.57 -1.08
CA VAL A 24 8.34 -9.23 -1.55
C VAL A 24 9.01 -8.30 -0.55
N ARG A 25 8.29 -7.28 -0.08
CA ARG A 25 8.84 -6.28 0.84
C ARG A 25 7.74 -5.51 1.57
N GLU A 26 7.99 -5.16 2.81
CA GLU A 26 7.21 -4.16 3.55
C GLU A 26 7.97 -2.83 3.62
N VAL A 27 7.20 -1.74 3.59
CA VAL A 27 7.73 -0.38 3.61
C VAL A 27 6.88 0.45 4.55
N GLU A 28 7.51 1.13 5.50
CA GLU A 28 6.89 2.16 6.31
C GLU A 28 7.69 3.44 6.16
N ARG A 29 7.01 4.55 5.88
CA ARG A 29 7.63 5.86 5.72
C ARG A 29 6.88 6.87 6.56
N ASN A 30 7.64 7.64 7.34
CA ASN A 30 7.10 8.65 8.23
C ASN A 30 7.95 9.92 8.13
N GLY A 31 7.29 11.05 7.88
CA GLY A 31 7.85 12.40 7.92
C GLY A 31 8.82 12.75 6.79
N GLY A 32 9.54 13.86 6.98
CA GLY A 32 10.67 14.35 6.20
C GLY A 32 10.59 14.07 4.69
N PRO A 33 11.33 13.07 4.15
CA PRO A 33 11.37 12.83 2.71
C PRO A 33 10.01 12.49 2.09
N ILE A 34 9.18 11.69 2.78
CA ILE A 34 7.90 11.27 2.19
C ILE A 34 6.87 12.41 2.23
N SER A 35 6.96 13.28 3.23
CA SER A 35 6.16 14.50 3.35
C SER A 35 6.45 15.47 2.21
N GLN A 36 7.73 15.68 1.88
CA GLN A 36 8.13 16.51 0.74
C GLN A 36 7.70 15.93 -0.61
N VAL A 37 7.80 14.61 -0.78
CA VAL A 37 7.41 13.94 -2.03
C VAL A 37 5.90 14.02 -2.28
N LEU A 38 5.09 13.90 -1.22
CA LEU A 38 3.63 13.86 -1.33
C LEU A 38 2.95 15.22 -1.09
N ASP A 39 3.72 16.25 -0.76
CA ASP A 39 3.23 17.60 -0.44
C ASP A 39 2.17 17.62 0.69
N TYR A 40 2.35 16.73 1.67
CA TYR A 40 1.55 16.69 2.90
C TYR A 40 2.45 16.89 4.11
N LEU A 41 1.94 17.60 5.13
CA LEU A 41 2.61 17.72 6.41
C LEU A 41 2.53 16.39 7.19
N ASP A 42 3.64 16.00 7.81
CA ASP A 42 3.75 14.86 8.72
C ASP A 42 3.22 13.53 8.15
N THR A 43 3.44 13.32 6.85
CA THR A 43 2.99 12.13 6.14
C THR A 43 3.48 10.83 6.76
N HIS A 44 2.55 9.90 6.97
CA HIS A 44 2.82 8.55 7.41
C HIS A 44 2.07 7.56 6.52
N ILE A 45 2.83 6.69 5.84
CA ILE A 45 2.29 5.64 4.99
C ILE A 45 2.92 4.29 5.33
N LYS A 46 2.13 3.24 5.15
CA LYS A 46 2.60 1.85 5.13
C LYS A 46 2.30 1.26 3.76
N ALA A 47 3.17 0.37 3.28
CA ALA A 47 2.99 -0.30 2.03
C ALA A 47 3.57 -1.72 2.03
N ALA A 48 2.97 -2.56 1.21
CA ALA A 48 3.42 -3.91 0.92
C ALA A 48 3.63 -4.07 -0.59
N LEU A 49 4.80 -4.57 -0.97
CA LEU A 49 5.13 -4.96 -2.34
C LEU A 49 4.88 -6.46 -2.43
N LEU A 50 4.01 -6.86 -3.34
CA LEU A 50 3.60 -8.23 -3.58
C LEU A 50 3.95 -8.65 -4.99
N GLY A 51 4.30 -9.91 -5.19
CA GLY A 51 4.68 -10.46 -6.50
C GLY A 51 4.37 -11.93 -6.62
N LEU A 52 4.52 -12.47 -7.82
CA LEU A 52 4.44 -13.91 -8.07
C LEU A 52 5.78 -14.56 -7.70
N GLU A 53 5.70 -15.77 -7.16
CA GLU A 53 6.89 -16.54 -6.81
C GLU A 53 7.66 -16.94 -8.08
N GLY A 54 8.95 -16.61 -8.13
CA GLY A 54 9.81 -16.94 -9.27
C GLY A 54 9.68 -16.02 -10.49
N GLU A 55 8.84 -14.99 -10.45
CA GLU A 55 8.78 -13.95 -11.48
C GLU A 55 9.42 -12.64 -11.01
N GLU A 56 10.29 -12.09 -11.83
CA GLU A 56 10.87 -10.77 -11.62
C GLU A 56 10.12 -9.70 -12.44
N GLY A 57 9.79 -8.57 -11.81
CA GLY A 57 9.33 -7.36 -12.50
C GLY A 57 7.85 -7.01 -12.34
N HIS A 58 6.98 -7.98 -12.04
CA HIS A 58 5.56 -7.71 -11.78
C HIS A 58 5.30 -7.52 -10.29
N ILE A 59 5.35 -6.26 -9.84
CA ILE A 59 5.08 -5.89 -8.45
C ILE A 59 3.76 -5.14 -8.34
N LEU A 60 2.94 -5.62 -7.40
CA LEU A 60 1.76 -4.95 -6.90
C LEU A 60 2.10 -4.23 -5.59
N GLU A 61 1.91 -2.91 -5.57
CA GLU A 61 2.09 -2.08 -4.39
C GLU A 61 0.72 -1.83 -3.73
N ILE A 62 0.57 -2.26 -2.49
CA ILE A 62 -0.60 -1.97 -1.66
C ILE A 62 -0.18 -0.92 -0.65
N ILE A 63 -0.83 0.25 -0.66
CA ILE A 63 -0.41 1.41 0.13
C ILE A 63 -1.57 1.88 1.01
N GLN A 64 -1.34 2.00 2.31
CA GLN A 64 -2.26 2.63 3.25
C GLN A 64 -1.68 3.95 3.73
N TYR A 65 -2.48 5.00 3.62
CA TYR A 65 -2.18 6.29 4.21
C TYR A 65 -2.68 6.30 5.66
N ILE A 66 -1.75 6.42 6.61
CA ILE A 66 -2.04 6.52 8.05
C ILE A 66 -2.26 7.99 8.41
N ASN A 67 -1.41 8.89 7.88
CA ASN A 67 -1.57 10.33 8.01
C ASN A 67 -1.17 11.05 6.71
N PRO A 68 -2.05 11.89 6.12
CA PRO A 68 -3.48 11.99 6.41
C PRO A 68 -4.20 10.67 6.03
N PRO A 69 -5.26 10.26 6.74
CA PRO A 69 -6.00 9.06 6.36
C PRO A 69 -6.70 9.22 5.01
N SER A 70 -6.87 8.12 4.27
CA SER A 70 -7.60 8.13 3.00
C SER A 70 -9.07 8.54 3.20
N ALA A 71 -9.59 9.34 2.27
CA ALA A 71 -10.99 9.75 2.31
C ALA A 71 -11.91 8.57 2.00
N ASN A 72 -13.07 8.51 2.65
CA ASN A 72 -14.14 7.58 2.26
C ASN A 72 -14.59 7.93 0.84
N ARG A 73 -14.46 6.97 -0.07
CA ARG A 73 -14.99 7.11 -1.42
C ARG A 73 -16.47 6.72 -1.41
N PRO A 74 -17.41 7.60 -1.79
CA PRO A 74 -18.81 7.21 -1.90
C PRO A 74 -18.95 6.10 -2.95
N THR A 75 -19.75 5.08 -2.62
CA THR A 75 -20.01 3.90 -3.46
C THR A 75 -21.32 4.01 -4.23
N GLU A 76 -21.93 5.19 -4.26
CA GLU A 76 -23.06 5.48 -5.14
C GLU A 76 -22.50 5.64 -6.56
N GLU A 77 -22.60 4.57 -7.36
CA GLU A 77 -22.46 4.62 -8.82
C GLU A 77 -23.73 5.17 -9.48
#